data_AF-A0A967YG50-F1
#
_entry.id   AF-A0A967YG50-F1
#
_cell.length_a   1.000
_cell.length_b   1.000
_cell.length_c   1.000
_cell.angle_alpha   90.00
_cell.angle_beta   90.00
_cell.angle_gamma   90.00
#
_symmetry.space_group_name_H-M   'P 1'
#
loop_
_entity.id
_entity.type
_entity.pdbx_description
1 polymer ?
#
loop_
_entity_poly.entity_id
_entity_poly.type
_entity_poly.pdbx_seq_one_letter_code
_entity_poly.pdbx_strand_id
1 'polypeptide(L)'
;YHWKRMFEQEFGNLSPEMAKRLFKHYERSLLISTPIMSLEDMQQNSKAFNELFGLRTDVCKGTLSILQKTWDRAKRHLNSNNS
;
A
#
# COMPACT_ATOMS: atom_id res chain seq x y z
N TYR A 1 8.89 8.21 9.65
CA TYR A 1 7.55 7.96 9.05
C TYR A 1 7.57 8.27 7.56
N HIS A 2 7.66 7.24 6.71
CA HIS A 2 7.80 7.43 5.27
C HIS A 2 6.57 8.11 4.62
N TRP A 3 5.37 7.84 5.14
CA TRP A 3 4.12 8.39 4.61
C TRP A 3 4.02 9.92 4.73
N LYS A 4 4.59 10.54 5.78
CA LYS A 4 4.57 12.01 5.96
C LYS A 4 5.32 12.70 4.82
N ARG A 5 6.49 12.17 4.48
CA ARG A 5 7.32 12.66 3.37
C ARG A 5 6.63 12.49 2.01
N MET A 6 5.82 11.46 1.83
CA MET A 6 5.05 11.26 0.60
C MET A 6 4.05 12.40 0.37
N PHE A 7 3.39 12.90 1.42
CA PHE A 7 2.52 14.08 1.31
C PHE A 7 3.29 15.34 0.94
N GLU A 8 4.45 15.55 1.56
CA GLU A 8 5.32 16.70 1.29
C GLU A 8 5.87 16.70 -0.16
N GLN A 9 6.26 15.53 -0.67
CA GLN A 9 6.90 15.40 -1.98
C GLN A 9 5.92 15.30 -3.16
N GLU A 10 4.87 14.48 -3.05
CA GLU A 10 3.95 14.20 -4.17
C GLU A 10 2.81 15.21 -4.25
N PHE A 11 2.44 15.83 -3.11
CA PHE A 11 1.28 16.71 -3.04
C PHE A 11 1.61 18.13 -2.56
N GLY A 12 2.89 18.47 -2.40
CA GLY A 12 3.36 19.75 -1.88
C GLY A 12 3.01 19.96 -0.40
N ASN A 13 2.76 21.22 0.01
CA ASN A 13 2.30 21.55 1.37
C ASN A 13 0.81 21.16 1.55
N LEU A 14 0.48 19.89 1.39
CA LEU A 14 -0.88 19.41 1.55
C LEU A 14 -1.25 19.48 3.03
N SER A 15 -2.20 20.35 3.37
CA SER A 15 -2.61 20.53 4.76
C SER A 15 -3.23 19.25 5.32
N PRO A 16 -3.15 19.00 6.63
CA PRO A 16 -3.80 17.86 7.27
C PRO A 16 -5.31 17.77 6.97
N GLU A 17 -6.00 18.90 6.83
CA GLU A 17 -7.42 18.96 6.46
C GLU A 17 -7.67 18.46 5.03
N MET A 18 -6.82 18.87 4.08
CA MET A 18 -6.90 18.37 2.70
C MET A 18 -6.63 16.87 2.64
N ALA A 19 -5.65 16.38 3.40
CA ALA A 19 -5.36 14.96 3.46
C ALA A 19 -6.57 14.19 4.01
N LYS A 20 -7.18 14.67 5.10
CA LYS A 20 -8.40 14.05 5.67
C LYS A 20 -9.55 14.01 4.67
N ARG A 21 -9.69 15.03 3.81
CA ARG A 21 -10.70 15.02 2.74
C ARG A 21 -10.43 13.96 1.68
N LEU A 22 -9.16 13.75 1.28
CA LEU A 22 -8.79 12.70 0.33
C LEU A 22 -9.16 11.31 0.85
N PHE A 23 -8.94 11.07 2.14
CA PHE A 23 -9.19 9.76 2.76
C PHE A 23 -10.58 9.61 3.37
N LYS A 24 -11.46 10.62 3.29
CA LYS A 24 -12.77 10.66 3.97
C LYS A 24 -13.65 9.43 3.70
N HIS A 25 -13.55 8.84 2.52
CA HIS A 25 -14.36 7.70 2.08
C HIS A 25 -13.62 6.36 2.15
N TYR A 26 -12.41 6.35 2.69
CA TYR A 26 -11.66 5.12 2.93
C TYR A 26 -11.94 4.65 4.34
N GLU A 27 -12.32 3.39 4.48
CA GLU A 27 -12.62 2.79 5.80
C GLU A 27 -11.45 1.99 6.36
N ARG A 28 -10.54 1.55 5.47
CA ARG A 28 -9.45 0.64 5.82
C ARG A 28 -8.14 0.98 5.13
N SER A 29 -7.04 0.73 5.82
CA SER A 29 -5.71 0.58 5.23
C SER A 29 -5.37 -0.90 5.14
N LEU A 30 -4.78 -1.28 4.00
CA LEU A 30 -4.38 -2.66 3.75
C LEU A 30 -2.87 -2.80 3.93
N LEU A 31 -2.45 -3.55 4.94
CA LEU A 31 -1.05 -3.91 5.11
C LEU A 31 -0.75 -5.19 4.33
N ILE A 32 0.10 -5.05 3.32
CA ILE A 32 0.56 -6.16 2.48
C ILE A 32 1.85 -6.69 3.08
N SER A 33 1.79 -7.83 3.79
CA SER A 33 2.99 -8.42 4.39
C SER A 33 4.07 -8.68 3.33
N THR A 34 5.28 -8.20 3.59
CA THR A 34 6.47 -8.46 2.76
C THR A 34 7.58 -9.06 3.63
N PRO A 35 8.54 -9.81 3.05
CA PRO A 35 9.67 -10.34 3.83
C PRO A 35 10.70 -9.28 4.25
N ILE A 36 10.53 -8.01 3.82
CA ILE A 36 11.48 -6.92 4.08
C ILE A 36 11.27 -6.31 5.47
N MET A 37 10.03 -6.30 5.96
CA MET A 37 9.67 -5.72 7.26
C MET A 37 8.72 -6.67 8.00
N SER A 38 8.95 -6.84 9.31
CA SER A 38 8.05 -7.65 10.12
C SER A 38 6.64 -7.06 10.12
N LEU A 39 5.62 -7.91 10.27
CA LEU A 39 4.23 -7.43 10.32
C LEU A 39 4.01 -6.46 11.49
N GLU A 40 4.67 -6.70 12.62
CA GLU A 40 4.58 -5.87 13.82
C GLU A 40 5.15 -4.47 13.55
N ASP A 41 6.31 -4.38 12.91
CA ASP A 41 6.90 -3.11 12.51
C ASP A 41 6.04 -2.38 11.47
N MET A 42 5.42 -3.11 10.54
CA MET A 42 4.48 -2.53 9.56
C MET A 42 3.25 -1.92 10.24
N GLN A 43 2.68 -2.62 11.22
CA GLN A 43 1.55 -2.14 12.00
C GLN A 43 1.95 -0.91 12.82
N GLN A 44 3.10 -0.94 13.49
CA GLN A 44 3.59 0.18 14.29
C GLN A 44 3.85 1.43 13.42
N ASN A 45 4.46 1.24 12.25
CA ASN A 45 4.78 2.34 11.33
C ASN A 45 3.54 2.97 10.66
N SER A 46 2.43 2.21 10.57
CA SER A 46 1.16 2.67 9.99
C SER A 46 0.16 3.18 11.02
N LYS A 47 0.36 2.89 12.32
CA LYS A 47 -0.55 3.28 13.41
C LYS A 47 -0.91 4.77 13.39
N ALA A 48 0.10 5.65 13.38
CA ALA A 48 -0.11 7.10 13.40
C ALA A 48 -0.83 7.62 12.14
N PHE A 49 -0.67 6.95 10.99
CA PHE A 49 -1.39 7.27 9.77
C PHE A 49 -2.87 6.86 9.90
N ASN A 50 -3.11 5.63 10.34
CA ASN A 50 -4.46 5.09 10.51
C ASN A 50 -5.28 5.89 11.54
N GLU A 51 -4.67 6.27 12.66
CA GLU A 51 -5.30 7.13 13.67
C GLU A 51 -5.64 8.52 13.11
N LEU A 52 -4.75 9.11 12.32
CA LEU A 52 -4.97 10.43 11.72
C LEU A 52 -6.14 10.47 10.73
N PHE A 53 -6.35 9.36 10.02
CA PHE A 53 -7.38 9.25 8.97
C PHE A 53 -8.60 8.41 9.38
N GLY A 54 -8.63 7.87 10.61
CA GLY A 54 -9.74 7.04 11.11
C GLY A 54 -9.87 5.69 10.40
N LEU A 55 -8.76 5.13 9.90
CA LEU A 55 -8.75 3.90 9.12
C LEU A 55 -8.60 2.67 10.02
N ARG A 56 -9.37 1.62 9.73
CA ARG A 56 -9.11 0.30 10.30
C ARG A 56 -7.90 -0.34 9.59
N THR A 57 -7.05 -1.00 10.35
CA THR A 57 -5.97 -1.81 9.77
C THR A 57 -6.49 -3.19 9.39
N ASP A 58 -6.47 -3.53 8.11
CA ASP A 58 -6.67 -4.90 7.63
C ASP A 58 -5.28 -5.45 7.18
N VAL A 59 -4.93 -6.65 7.61
CA VAL A 59 -3.69 -7.32 7.18
C VAL A 59 -4.02 -8.34 6.10
N CYS A 60 -3.33 -8.24 4.96
CA CYS A 60 -3.36 -9.24 3.92
C CYS A 60 -1.97 -9.87 3.79
N LYS A 61 -1.91 -11.20 3.73
CA LYS A 61 -0.68 -11.88 3.31
C LYS A 61 -0.36 -11.38 1.91
N GLY A 62 0.82 -10.78 1.74
CA GLY A 62 1.20 -10.18 0.49
C GLY A 62 1.07 -11.17 -0.65
N THR A 63 0.19 -10.86 -1.59
CA THR A 63 -0.06 -11.68 -2.77
C THR A 63 1.02 -11.44 -3.81
N LEU A 64 2.29 -11.54 -3.38
CA LEU A 64 3.41 -11.64 -4.30
C LEU A 64 3.15 -12.82 -5.25
N SER A 65 2.48 -13.88 -4.77
CA SER A 65 1.95 -14.97 -5.59
C SER A 65 0.99 -14.54 -6.69
N ILE A 66 0.12 -13.54 -6.50
CA ILE A 66 -0.79 -13.04 -7.55
C ILE A 66 0.00 -12.24 -8.57
N LEU A 67 0.91 -11.36 -8.13
CA LEU A 67 1.77 -10.59 -9.04
C LEU A 67 2.69 -11.52 -9.84
N GLN A 68 3.29 -12.52 -9.19
CA GLN A 68 4.12 -13.56 -9.80
C GLN A 68 3.31 -14.37 -10.82
N LYS A 69 2.12 -14.86 -10.44
CA LYS A 69 1.23 -15.63 -11.32
C LYS A 69 0.82 -14.83 -12.56
N THR A 70 0.48 -13.55 -12.38
CA THR A 70 0.13 -12.66 -13.49
C THR A 70 1.32 -12.42 -14.40
N TRP A 71 2.50 -12.17 -13.82
CA TRP A 71 3.75 -11.99 -14.57
C TRP A 71 4.15 -13.25 -15.37
N ASP A 72 4.06 -14.42 -14.75
CA ASP A 72 4.34 -15.70 -15.39
C ASP A 72 3.31 -16.06 -16.48
N ARG A 73 2.06 -15.61 -16.33
CA ARG A 73 1.04 -15.73 -17.37
C ARG A 73 1.35 -14.83 -18.56
N ALA A 74 1.76 -13.59 -18.32
CA ALA A 74 2.13 -12.64 -19.36
C ALA A 74 3.34 -13.14 -20.18
N LYS A 75 4.42 -13.59 -19.51
CA LYS A 75 5.60 -14.16 -20.20
C LYS A 75 5.24 -15.36 -21.07
N ARG A 76 4.39 -16.27 -20.57
CA ARG A 76 3.93 -17.42 -21.36
C ARG A 76 3.17 -17.00 -22.61
N HIS A 77 2.28 -16.01 -22.49
CA HIS A 77 1.51 -15.50 -23.63
C HIS A 77 2.40 -14.84 -24.70
N LEU A 78 3.42 -14.08 -24.27
CA LEU A 78 4.38 -13.46 -25.18
C LEU A 78 5.26 -14.50 -25.88
N ASN A 79 5.70 -15.54 -25.18
CA ASN A 79 6.52 -16.60 -25.76
C ASN A 79 5.71 -17.51 -26.70
N SER A 80 4.42 -17.74 -26.43
CA SER A 80 3.54 -18.53 -27.33
C SER A 80 3.15 -17.80 -28.61
N ASN A 81 3.29 -16.47 -28.68
CA ASN A 81 3.02 -15.69 -29.90
C ASN A 81 4.26 -15.46 -30.77
N ASN A 82 5.44 -15.92 -30.32
CA ASN A 82 6.72 -15.82 -31.03
C ASN A 82 7.22 -17.20 -31.55
N SER A 83 6.33 -18.20 -31.63
CA SER A 83 6.56 -19.54 -32.21
C SER A 83 5.45 -19.86 -33.19
#